data_AF-A0A3D0ZGZ3-F1
#
_entry.id   AF-A0A3D0ZGZ3-F1
#
_cell.length_a   1.000
_cell.length_b   1.000
_cell.length_c   1.000
_cell.angle_alpha   90.00
_cell.angle_beta   90.00
_cell.angle_gamma   90.00
#
_symmetry.space_group_name_H-M   'P 1'
#
loop_
_entity.id
_entity.type
_entity.pdbx_description
1 polymer ?
#
loop_
_entity_poly.entity_id
_entity_poly.type
_entity_poly.pdbx_seq_one_letter_code
_entity_poly.pdbx_strand_id
1 'polypeptide(L)'
;MWPISLAGTAPTWVVVLLSIADLVIRVLAIGIIPGNRRPTTAMAWLLGIFFIPFLGLVLFLLFGNFKLSSRRREQQEIINTRVRSGISAIADVVGEYPGPEWVRSAGELNRRLGSLPMVDGNSVDLIPGYPDSILAMTQAVR
;
A
#
# COMPACT_ATOMS: atom_id res chain seq x y z
N MET A 1 -6.95 9.44 33.37
CA MET A 1 -7.27 9.65 31.95
C MET A 1 -7.78 11.07 31.82
N TRP A 2 -6.98 11.97 31.24
CA TRP A 2 -7.46 13.26 30.76
C TRP A 2 -8.68 13.00 29.84
N PRO A 3 -9.80 13.73 29.93
CA PRO A 3 -10.05 14.99 30.64
C PRO A 3 -10.72 14.82 32.02
N ILE A 4 -10.86 13.60 32.56
CA ILE A 4 -11.50 13.34 33.87
C ILE A 4 -10.77 14.07 35.02
N SER A 5 -9.48 14.37 34.84
CA SER A 5 -8.69 15.19 35.75
C SER A 5 -9.17 16.66 35.88
N LEU A 6 -10.04 17.14 34.97
CA LEU A 6 -10.68 18.46 35.06
C LEU A 6 -11.99 18.44 35.85
N ALA A 7 -12.41 17.26 36.35
CA ALA A 7 -13.58 17.15 37.20
C ALA A 7 -13.36 17.93 38.52
N GLY A 8 -14.27 18.85 38.83
CA GLY A 8 -14.19 19.71 40.00
C GLY A 8 -13.46 21.05 39.78
N THR A 9 -12.75 21.22 38.66
CA THR A 9 -12.12 22.51 38.29
C THR A 9 -12.79 23.19 37.09
N ALA A 10 -13.41 22.42 36.19
CA ALA A 10 -14.15 22.91 35.05
C ALA A 10 -15.66 22.57 35.15
N PRO A 11 -16.54 23.29 34.43
CA PRO A 11 -17.95 22.94 34.36
C PRO A 11 -18.14 21.50 33.86
N THR A 12 -19.04 20.74 34.48
CA THR A 12 -19.27 19.31 34.19
C THR A 12 -19.57 19.04 32.72
N TRP A 13 -20.32 19.93 32.06
CA TRP A 13 -20.66 19.81 30.64
C TRP A 13 -19.42 19.87 29.74
N VAL A 14 -18.38 20.64 30.11
CA VAL A 14 -17.10 20.70 29.38
C VAL A 14 -16.37 19.38 29.51
N VAL A 15 -16.31 18.82 30.72
CA VAL A 15 -15.63 17.54 30.98
C VAL A 15 -16.31 16.41 30.20
N VAL A 16 -17.64 16.38 30.17
CA VAL A 16 -18.42 15.40 29.39
C VAL A 16 -18.16 15.55 27.90
N LEU A 17 -18.23 16.78 27.37
CA LEU A 17 -17.99 17.05 25.95
C LEU A 17 -16.58 16.61 25.51
N LEU A 18 -15.56 16.97 26.30
CA LEU A 18 -14.18 16.57 26.02
C LEU A 18 -13.99 15.05 26.10
N SER A 19 -14.67 14.37 27.02
CA SER A 19 -14.61 12.91 27.15
C SER A 19 -15.23 12.20 25.95
N ILE A 20 -16.35 12.73 25.44
CA ILE A 20 -16.98 12.20 24.21
C ILE A 20 -16.06 12.43 23.01
N ALA A 21 -15.49 13.63 22.87
CA ALA A 21 -14.54 13.93 21.80
C ALA A 21 -13.32 13.01 21.84
N ASP A 22 -12.76 12.75 23.01
CA ASP A 22 -11.64 11.82 23.23
C ASP A 22 -11.97 10.41 22.73
N LEU A 23 -13.14 9.90 23.11
CA LEU A 23 -13.63 8.59 22.69
C LEU A 23 -13.83 8.52 21.17
N VAL A 24 -14.46 9.54 20.57
CA VAL A 24 -14.69 9.62 19.13
C VAL A 24 -13.36 9.61 18.38
N ILE A 25 -12.37 10.38 18.83
CA ILE A 25 -11.04 10.41 18.20
C ILE A 25 -10.38 9.02 18.23
N ARG A 26 -10.42 8.31 19.38
CA ARG A 26 -9.84 6.97 19.50
C ARG A 26 -10.52 5.97 18.56
N VAL A 27 -11.85 5.97 18.51
CA VAL A 27 -12.62 5.07 17.64
C VAL A 27 -12.32 5.34 16.17
N LEU A 28 -12.30 6.61 15.75
CA LEU A 28 -11.96 6.99 14.38
C LEU A 28 -10.50 6.64 14.04
N ALA A 29 -9.57 6.81 14.97
CA ALA A 29 -8.16 6.48 14.76
C ALA A 29 -7.96 5.01 14.41
N ILE A 30 -8.67 4.08 15.07
CA ILE A 30 -8.58 2.65 14.79
C ILE A 30 -9.00 2.33 13.35
N GLY A 31 -10.03 2.99 12.82
CA GLY A 31 -10.50 2.76 11.44
C GLY A 31 -9.63 3.44 10.38
N ILE A 32 -9.22 4.69 10.63
CA ILE A 32 -8.60 5.55 9.61
C ILE A 32 -7.09 5.28 9.46
N ILE A 33 -6.39 5.00 10.56
CA ILE A 33 -4.91 4.97 10.58
C ILE A 33 -4.29 3.71 9.92
N PRO A 34 -4.83 2.49 10.10
CA PRO A 34 -4.19 1.28 9.56
C PRO A 34 -4.14 1.21 8.03
N GLY A 35 -4.97 1.98 7.33
CA GLY A 35 -5.09 1.89 5.87
C GLY A 35 -3.80 2.24 5.14
N ASN A 36 -3.30 1.29 4.33
CA ASN A 36 -2.18 1.48 3.38
C ASN A 36 -0.87 1.97 4.03
N ARG A 37 -0.63 1.61 5.30
CA ARG A 37 0.59 1.95 6.06
C ARG A 37 1.29 0.68 6.57
N ARG A 38 2.58 0.80 6.85
CA ARG A 38 3.33 -0.27 7.53
C ARG A 38 2.74 -0.47 8.94
N PRO A 39 2.55 -1.72 9.40
CA PRO A 39 1.95 -2.01 10.71
C PRO A 39 2.64 -1.26 11.85
N THR A 40 3.97 -1.19 11.84
CA THR A 40 4.77 -0.51 12.86
C THR A 40 4.48 0.99 12.96
N THR A 41 4.36 1.69 11.83
CA THR A 41 4.07 3.11 11.79
C THR A 41 2.63 3.42 12.22
N ALA A 42 1.67 2.58 11.80
CA ALA A 42 0.28 2.71 12.23
C ALA A 42 0.15 2.53 13.75
N MET A 43 0.82 1.51 14.31
CA MET A 43 0.84 1.26 15.75
C MET A 43 1.43 2.42 16.55
N ALA A 44 2.52 3.04 16.08
CA ALA A 44 3.10 4.21 16.75
C ALA A 44 2.11 5.38 16.85
N TRP A 45 1.38 5.67 15.77
CA TRP A 45 0.36 6.71 15.75
C TRP A 45 -0.85 6.36 16.62
N LEU A 46 -1.32 5.12 16.57
CA LEU A 46 -2.40 4.65 17.43
C LEU A 46 -2.03 4.77 18.90
N LEU A 47 -0.83 4.33 19.27
CA LEU A 47 -0.36 4.41 20.65
C LEU A 47 -0.28 5.87 21.13
N GLY A 48 0.30 6.76 20.32
CA GLY A 48 0.38 8.20 20.63
C GLY A 48 -1.00 8.83 20.82
N ILE A 49 -1.95 8.51 19.94
CA ILE A 49 -3.34 8.97 20.07
C ILE A 49 -3.99 8.34 21.31
N PHE A 50 -3.81 7.06 21.61
CA PHE A 50 -4.40 6.46 22.80
C PHE A 50 -3.91 7.07 24.13
N PHE A 51 -2.67 7.55 24.18
CA PHE A 51 -2.18 8.24 25.38
C PHE A 51 -2.66 9.70 25.44
N ILE A 52 -2.59 10.43 24.33
CA ILE A 52 -2.95 11.85 24.26
C ILE A 52 -3.72 12.12 22.95
N PRO A 53 -5.05 11.90 22.92
CA PRO A 53 -5.81 11.91 21.66
C PRO A 53 -5.73 13.21 20.87
N PHE A 54 -5.87 14.35 21.53
CA PHE A 54 -5.83 15.65 20.87
C PHE A 54 -4.45 15.96 20.27
N LEU A 55 -3.39 15.80 21.04
CA LEU A 55 -2.03 16.05 20.56
C LEU A 55 -1.62 15.04 19.47
N GLY A 56 -1.94 13.76 19.68
CA GLY A 56 -1.70 12.70 18.72
C GLY A 56 -2.41 12.95 17.40
N LEU A 57 -3.67 13.43 17.44
CA LEU A 57 -4.43 13.79 16.25
C LEU A 57 -3.80 14.96 15.49
N VAL A 58 -3.41 16.03 16.20
CA VAL A 58 -2.77 17.20 15.57
C VAL A 58 -1.45 16.81 14.90
N LEU A 59 -0.59 16.07 15.61
CA LEU A 59 0.67 15.57 15.06
C LEU A 59 0.44 14.63 13.87
N PHE A 60 -0.58 13.78 13.95
CA PHE A 60 -0.96 12.88 12.87
C PHE A 60 -1.42 13.66 11.62
N LEU A 61 -2.20 14.73 11.80
CA LEU A 61 -2.66 15.54 10.68
C LEU A 61 -1.49 16.30 10.01
N LEU A 62 -0.52 16.75 10.80
CA LEU A 62 0.67 17.45 10.29
C LEU A 62 1.66 16.52 9.60
N PHE A 63 2.00 15.39 10.23
CA PHE A 63 3.11 14.53 9.81
C PHE A 63 2.68 13.16 9.29
N GLY A 64 1.44 12.75 9.59
CA GLY A 64 0.91 11.44 9.22
C GLY A 64 0.36 11.36 7.80
N ASN A 65 0.57 12.36 6.94
CA ASN A 65 0.10 12.32 5.55
C ASN A 65 1.08 11.51 4.67
N PHE A 66 0.67 10.31 4.25
CA PHE A 66 1.45 9.43 3.34
C PHE A 66 1.12 9.64 1.86
N LYS A 67 0.36 10.69 1.51
CA LYS A 67 0.03 10.95 0.11
C LYS A 67 1.31 11.22 -0.67
N LEU A 68 1.62 10.35 -1.64
CA LEU A 68 2.61 10.62 -2.68
C LEU A 68 2.38 12.02 -3.24
N SER A 69 3.44 12.81 -3.40
CA SER A 69 3.35 14.15 -3.99
C SER A 69 2.64 14.07 -5.35
N SER A 70 1.89 15.11 -5.70
CA SER A 70 1.12 15.14 -6.96
C SER A 70 2.01 14.80 -8.16
N ARG A 71 3.23 15.34 -8.18
CA ARG A 71 4.24 15.04 -9.20
C ARG A 71 4.60 13.56 -9.32
N ARG A 72 4.77 12.85 -8.19
CA ARG A 72 5.07 11.40 -8.19
C ARG A 72 3.89 10.57 -8.70
N ARG A 73 2.66 10.99 -8.40
CA ARG A 73 1.45 10.32 -8.90
C ARG A 73 1.32 10.49 -10.41
N GLU A 74 1.52 11.71 -10.90
CA GLU A 74 1.51 12.01 -12.33
C GLU A 74 2.59 11.22 -13.09
N GLN A 75 3.81 11.14 -12.53
CA GLN A 75 4.88 10.32 -13.12
C GLN A 75 4.53 8.84 -13.14
N GLN A 76 3.92 8.30 -12.08
CA GLN A 76 3.44 6.92 -12.06
C GLN A 76 2.35 6.68 -13.12
N GLU A 77 1.42 7.61 -13.29
CA GLU A 77 0.35 7.52 -14.29
C GLU A 77 0.88 7.54 -15.73
N ILE A 78 1.86 8.40 -16.01
CA ILE A 78 2.54 8.45 -17.32
C ILE A 78 3.24 7.12 -17.61
N ILE A 79 3.97 6.56 -16.63
CA ILE A 79 4.66 5.27 -16.79
C ILE A 79 3.65 4.15 -16.99
N ASN A 80 2.61 4.07 -16.15
CA ASN A 80 1.57 3.06 -16.25
C ASN A 80 0.85 3.08 -17.61
N THR A 81 0.56 4.28 -18.13
CA THR A 81 -0.07 4.45 -19.44
C THR A 81 0.84 3.91 -20.55
N ARG A 82 2.13 4.25 -20.54
CA ARG A 82 3.11 3.76 -21.54
C ARG A 82 3.29 2.25 -21.50
N VAL A 83 3.40 1.68 -20.30
CA VAL A 83 3.53 0.23 -20.11
C VAL A 83 2.29 -0.48 -20.63
N ARG A 84 1.09 0.01 -20.27
CA ARG A 84 -0.18 -0.57 -20.73
C ARG A 84 -0.35 -0.46 -22.24
N SER A 85 0.02 0.66 -22.86
CA SER A 85 -0.07 0.81 -24.32
C SER A 85 0.86 -0.16 -25.05
N GLY A 86 2.10 -0.36 -24.56
CA GLY A 86 3.05 -1.28 -25.18
C GLY A 86 2.66 -2.76 -25.04
N ILE A 87 1.93 -3.10 -23.98
CA ILE A 87 1.58 -4.49 -23.68
C ILE A 87 0.18 -4.88 -24.19
N SER A 88 -0.72 -3.91 -24.41
CA SER A 88 -2.09 -4.17 -24.88
C SER A 88 -2.15 -5.04 -26.15
N ALA A 89 -1.27 -4.77 -27.13
CA ALA A 89 -1.17 -5.54 -28.36
C ALA A 89 -0.75 -7.01 -28.14
N ILE A 90 0.00 -7.30 -27.08
CA ILE A 90 0.43 -8.66 -26.72
C ILE A 90 -0.68 -9.36 -25.94
N ALA A 91 -1.37 -8.63 -25.05
CA ALA A 91 -2.42 -9.17 -24.20
C ALA A 91 -3.63 -9.71 -24.97
N ASP A 92 -3.95 -9.13 -26.12
CA ASP A 92 -5.08 -9.55 -26.97
C ASP A 92 -4.82 -10.87 -27.73
N VAL A 93 -3.56 -11.33 -27.81
CA VAL A 93 -3.16 -12.52 -28.57
C VAL A 93 -3.05 -13.77 -27.71
N VAL A 94 -3.13 -13.62 -26.39
CA VAL A 94 -2.88 -14.71 -25.42
C VAL A 94 -4.07 -15.68 -25.37
N GLY A 95 -3.79 -16.95 -25.68
CA GLY A 95 -4.74 -18.05 -25.54
C GLY A 95 -5.03 -18.45 -24.08
N GLU A 96 -6.13 -19.19 -23.88
CA GLU A 96 -6.47 -19.71 -22.55
C GLU A 96 -5.52 -20.85 -22.15
N TYR A 97 -4.88 -20.73 -20.98
CA TYR A 97 -3.98 -21.76 -20.47
C TYR A 97 -4.77 -22.98 -19.94
N PRO A 98 -4.57 -24.19 -20.49
CA PRO A 98 -5.38 -25.37 -20.13
C PRO A 98 -4.91 -26.10 -18.86
N GLY A 99 -3.87 -25.60 -18.18
CA GLY A 99 -3.29 -26.24 -17.00
C GLY A 99 -3.99 -25.88 -15.68
N PRO A 100 -3.28 -26.03 -14.54
CA PRO A 100 -3.89 -25.87 -13.22
C PRO A 100 -4.49 -24.48 -12.97
N GLU A 101 -5.61 -24.45 -12.24
CA GLU A 101 -6.35 -23.22 -11.95
C GLU A 101 -5.52 -22.18 -11.16
N TRP A 102 -4.62 -22.63 -10.30
CA TRP A 102 -3.71 -21.73 -9.57
C TRP A 102 -2.76 -20.96 -10.50
N VAL A 103 -2.35 -21.52 -11.64
CA VAL A 103 -1.50 -20.84 -12.63
C VAL A 103 -2.30 -19.76 -13.35
N ARG A 104 -3.56 -20.07 -13.73
CA ARG A 104 -4.47 -19.09 -14.34
C ARG A 104 -4.74 -17.92 -13.38
N SER A 105 -4.98 -18.22 -12.10
CA SER A 105 -5.20 -17.21 -11.07
C SER A 105 -3.97 -16.31 -10.87
N ALA A 106 -2.76 -16.90 -10.84
CA ALA A 106 -1.51 -16.14 -10.76
C ALA A 106 -1.29 -15.27 -12.01
N GLY A 107 -1.57 -15.79 -13.21
CA GLY A 107 -1.50 -15.04 -14.45
C GLY A 107 -2.47 -13.86 -14.50
N GLU A 108 -3.72 -14.06 -14.05
CA GLU A 108 -4.73 -13.00 -13.98
C GLU A 108 -4.36 -11.93 -12.95
N LEU A 109 -3.81 -12.33 -11.81
CA LEU A 109 -3.29 -11.42 -10.80
C LEU A 109 -2.13 -10.57 -11.37
N ASN A 110 -1.18 -11.20 -12.07
CA ASN A 110 -0.05 -10.51 -12.71
C ASN A 110 -0.53 -9.54 -13.79
N ARG A 111 -1.55 -9.91 -14.57
CA ARG A 111 -2.19 -9.03 -15.56
C ARG A 111 -2.85 -7.82 -14.88
N ARG A 112 -3.60 -8.02 -13.81
CA ARG A 112 -4.33 -6.94 -13.11
C ARG A 112 -3.42 -5.99 -12.34
N LEU A 113 -2.39 -6.51 -11.66
CA LEU A 113 -1.52 -5.72 -10.79
C LEU A 113 -0.27 -5.22 -11.52
N GLY A 114 0.30 -6.01 -12.43
CA GLY A 114 1.54 -5.70 -13.13
C GLY A 114 1.34 -5.24 -14.58
N SER A 115 0.13 -5.35 -15.13
CA SER A 115 -0.13 -5.16 -16.57
C SER A 115 0.69 -6.10 -17.48
N LEU A 116 1.19 -7.22 -16.95
CA LEU A 116 2.02 -8.19 -17.66
C LEU A 116 1.20 -9.47 -17.92
N PRO A 117 0.72 -9.71 -19.15
CA PRO A 117 -0.01 -10.92 -19.49
C PRO A 117 0.93 -12.12 -19.51
N MET A 118 0.39 -13.30 -19.23
CA MET A 118 1.06 -14.56 -19.53
C MET A 118 1.09 -14.73 -21.04
N VAL A 119 2.24 -15.08 -21.64
CA VAL A 119 2.38 -15.26 -23.09
C VAL A 119 2.73 -16.70 -23.40
N ASP A 120 2.33 -17.17 -24.58
CA ASP A 120 2.66 -18.48 -25.14
C ASP A 120 3.81 -18.37 -26.16
N GLY A 121 4.29 -19.53 -26.62
CA GLY A 121 5.35 -19.60 -27.63
C GLY A 121 6.75 -19.18 -27.15
N ASN A 122 6.94 -18.95 -25.85
CA ASN A 122 8.25 -18.71 -25.26
C ASN A 122 8.94 -20.01 -24.83
N SER A 123 10.26 -20.03 -24.90
CA SER A 123 11.09 -21.05 -24.25
C SER A 123 11.72 -20.48 -22.99
N VAL A 124 11.91 -21.34 -21.99
CA VAL A 124 12.59 -21.00 -20.74
C VAL A 124 13.71 -22.00 -20.56
N ASP A 125 14.92 -21.49 -20.37
CA ASP A 125 16.07 -22.29 -19.99
C ASP A 125 16.48 -21.94 -18.56
N LEU A 126 16.71 -22.96 -17.73
CA LEU A 126 17.04 -22.80 -16.32
C LEU A 126 18.53 -23.01 -16.14
N ILE A 127 19.24 -21.92 -15.88
CA ILE A 127 20.68 -21.93 -15.66
C ILE A 127 20.96 -22.06 -14.15
N PRO A 128 21.39 -23.22 -13.64
CA PRO A 128 21.52 -23.44 -12.20
C PRO A 128 22.77 -22.77 -11.61
N GLY A 129 23.83 -22.66 -12.43
CA GLY A 129 25.12 -22.13 -12.04
C GLY A 129 25.16 -20.60 -12.13
N TYR A 130 25.54 -19.94 -11.04
CA TYR A 130 25.77 -18.48 -11.06
C TYR A 130 26.80 -18.07 -12.13
N PRO A 131 27.99 -18.71 -12.24
CA PRO A 131 28.95 -18.36 -13.30
C PRO A 131 28.37 -18.53 -14.71
N ASP A 132 27.62 -19.61 -14.93
CA ASP A 132 27.02 -19.93 -16.23
C ASP A 132 25.96 -18.88 -16.61
N SER A 133 25.18 -18.40 -15.64
CA SER A 133 24.19 -17.34 -15.88
C SER A 133 24.84 -16.02 -16.31
N ILE A 134 25.99 -15.65 -15.71
CA ILE A 134 26.74 -14.47 -16.10
C ILE A 134 27.31 -14.62 -17.51
N LEU A 135 27.83 -15.81 -17.84
CA LEU A 135 28.34 -16.09 -19.18
C LEU A 135 27.23 -16.02 -20.23
N ALA A 136 26.06 -16.60 -19.97
CA ALA A 136 24.91 -16.55 -20.85
C ALA A 136 24.40 -15.11 -21.08
N MET A 137 24.29 -14.30 -20.02
CA MET A 137 23.94 -12.88 -20.14
C MET A 137 24.98 -12.10 -20.94
N THR A 138 26.28 -12.39 -20.76
CA THR A 138 27.36 -11.75 -21.51
C THR A 138 27.31 -12.11 -22.99
N GLN A 139 26.99 -13.36 -23.32
CA GLN A 139 26.82 -13.81 -24.71
C GLN A 139 25.61 -13.18 -25.39
N ALA A 140 24.50 -12.97 -24.66
CA ALA A 140 23.27 -12.40 -25.22
C ALA A 140 23.36 -10.92 -25.63
N VAL A 141 24.32 -10.17 -25.07
CA VAL A 141 24.50 -8.72 -25.33
C VAL A 141 25.66 -8.44 -26.30
N ARG A 142 26.47 -9.46 -26.64
CA ARG A 142 27.57 -9.34 -27.61
C ARG A 142 27.05 -9.37 -29.04
#